data_AF-A0A7C4VCX3-F1
#
_entry.id   AF-A0A7C4VCX3-F1
#
_cell.length_a   1.000
_cell.length_b   1.000
_cell.length_c   1.000
_cell.angle_alpha   90.00
_cell.angle_beta   90.00
_cell.angle_gamma   90.00
#
_symmetry.space_group_name_H-M   'P 1'
#
loop_
_entity.id
_entity.type
_entity.pdbx_description
1 polymer ?
#
loop_
_entity_poly.entity_id
_entity_poly.type
_entity_poly.pdbx_seq_one_letter_code
_entity_poly.pdbx_strand_id
1 'polypeptide(L)'
;MKRITALLTLAVLLAACSARTVLVADVDVLSFVDSSEVEGDLAVPGSIDVYVPDADDNLITPDGGQLVTQAPLLDRMSGFAARIAVEVRNDGATDLSVSGAFHLAAASDSANIYDGTDDLKLAEVELTLPAGATQTLELNVELDEDDPALDLLSADGFRVGMAIHASGNGQAHYRIAAFSLVLKARAFDLLPGN
;
A
#
# COMPACT_ATOMS: atom_id res chain seq x y z
N MET A 1 47.00 9.05 -24.08
CA MET A 1 46.88 9.38 -22.64
C MET A 1 45.48 9.89 -22.24
N LYS A 2 44.87 10.85 -22.97
CA LYS A 2 43.49 11.33 -22.68
C LYS A 2 42.39 10.23 -22.65
N ARG A 3 42.44 9.25 -23.56
CA ARG A 3 41.45 8.15 -23.62
C ARG A 3 41.51 7.19 -22.43
N ILE A 4 42.70 6.92 -21.91
CA ILE A 4 42.88 6.04 -20.74
C ILE A 4 42.34 6.73 -19.49
N THR A 5 42.59 8.02 -19.34
CA THR A 5 42.06 8.82 -18.23
C THR A 5 40.53 8.85 -18.24
N ALA A 6 39.92 8.99 -19.42
CA ALA A 6 38.46 8.97 -19.60
C ALA A 6 37.85 7.59 -19.30
N LEU A 7 38.47 6.50 -19.75
CA LEU A 7 38.03 5.14 -19.40
C LEU A 7 38.19 4.85 -17.91
N LEU A 8 39.25 5.34 -17.27
CA LEU A 8 39.48 5.13 -15.84
C LEU A 8 38.51 5.94 -14.98
N THR A 9 38.20 7.19 -15.37
CA THR A 9 37.18 8.00 -14.68
C THR A 9 35.79 7.42 -14.87
N LEU A 10 35.47 6.91 -16.06
CA LEU A 10 34.22 6.21 -16.31
C LEU A 10 34.15 4.92 -15.48
N ALA A 11 35.22 4.12 -15.43
CA ALA A 11 35.26 2.90 -14.60
C ALA A 11 35.14 3.19 -13.10
N VAL A 12 35.72 4.29 -12.60
CA VAL A 12 35.58 4.71 -11.19
C VAL A 12 34.17 5.24 -10.90
N LEU A 13 33.56 5.97 -11.84
CA LEU A 13 32.16 6.40 -11.72
C LEU A 13 31.19 5.21 -11.74
N LEU A 14 31.46 4.19 -12.57
CA LEU A 14 30.65 2.95 -12.59
C LEU A 14 30.89 2.09 -11.34
N ALA A 15 32.11 2.04 -10.79
CA ALA A 15 32.41 1.29 -9.58
C ALA A 15 31.81 1.91 -8.31
N ALA A 16 31.55 3.23 -8.30
CA ALA A 16 30.83 3.89 -7.22
C ALA A 16 29.33 3.51 -7.19
N CYS A 17 28.76 3.10 -8.32
CA CYS A 17 27.45 2.44 -8.43
C CYS A 17 27.60 0.92 -8.18
N SER A 18 28.02 0.55 -6.98
CA SER A 18 28.19 -0.86 -6.61
C SER A 18 26.82 -1.59 -6.54
N ALA A 19 26.83 -2.92 -6.69
CA ALA A 19 25.66 -3.79 -6.49
C ALA A 19 25.02 -3.70 -5.07
N ARG A 20 25.62 -2.94 -4.15
CA ARG A 20 25.11 -2.71 -2.80
C ARG A 20 24.25 -1.45 -2.68
N THR A 21 24.17 -0.62 -3.73
CA THR A 21 23.34 0.57 -3.72
C THR A 21 21.86 0.19 -3.69
N VAL A 22 21.17 0.59 -2.62
CA VAL A 22 19.71 0.47 -2.48
C VAL A 22 19.11 1.85 -2.72
N LEU A 23 18.20 1.96 -3.68
CA LEU A 23 17.35 3.13 -3.81
C LEU A 23 16.12 2.92 -2.93
N VAL A 24 15.75 3.98 -2.23
CA VAL A 24 14.56 4.04 -1.40
C VAL A 24 13.65 5.09 -2.00
N ALA A 25 12.41 4.71 -2.29
CA ALA A 25 11.36 5.63 -2.67
C ALA A 25 10.25 5.62 -1.63
N ASP A 26 9.99 6.79 -1.08
CA ASP A 26 8.86 7.04 -0.20
C ASP A 26 7.69 7.55 -1.04
N VAL A 27 6.56 6.84 -1.00
CA VAL A 27 5.36 7.17 -1.76
C VAL A 27 4.26 7.50 -0.77
N ASP A 28 3.76 8.73 -0.82
CA ASP A 28 2.56 9.14 -0.11
C ASP A 28 1.34 8.86 -1.01
N VAL A 29 0.64 7.76 -0.73
CA VAL A 29 -0.49 7.30 -1.53
C VAL A 29 -1.65 8.29 -1.44
N LEU A 30 -1.82 8.96 -0.29
CA LEU A 30 -2.88 9.96 -0.10
C LEU A 30 -2.75 11.16 -1.04
N SER A 31 -1.57 11.44 -1.56
CA SER A 31 -1.38 12.51 -2.54
C SER A 31 -2.05 12.25 -3.89
N PHE A 32 -2.48 11.01 -4.15
CA PHE A 32 -3.17 10.59 -5.36
C PHE A 32 -4.68 10.37 -5.18
N VAL A 33 -5.17 10.41 -3.94
CA VAL A 33 -6.58 10.19 -3.57
C VAL A 33 -7.33 11.52 -3.61
N ASP A 34 -8.59 11.54 -4.04
CA ASP A 34 -9.36 12.79 -3.99
C ASP A 34 -9.58 13.21 -2.53
N SER A 35 -9.46 14.50 -2.26
CA SER A 35 -9.79 15.09 -0.97
C SER A 35 -11.19 14.72 -0.44
N SER A 36 -12.15 14.44 -1.32
CA SER A 36 -13.50 14.00 -0.93
C SER A 36 -13.56 12.56 -0.41
N GLU A 37 -12.53 11.76 -0.65
CA GLU A 37 -12.47 10.33 -0.30
C GLU A 37 -11.62 10.08 0.96
N VAL A 38 -10.90 11.10 1.43
CA VAL A 38 -10.03 10.99 2.61
C VAL A 38 -10.83 10.87 3.91
N GLU A 39 -12.05 11.42 3.97
CA GLU A 39 -12.92 11.32 5.14
C GLU A 39 -14.40 11.26 4.74
N GLY A 40 -15.22 10.62 5.57
CA GLY A 40 -16.64 10.51 5.27
C GLY A 40 -17.45 9.85 6.39
N ASP A 41 -18.78 9.95 6.25
CA ASP A 41 -19.74 9.32 7.14
C ASP A 41 -20.25 8.02 6.52
N LEU A 42 -20.29 6.96 7.33
CA LEU A 42 -20.69 5.61 6.95
C LEU A 42 -21.86 5.16 7.82
N ALA A 43 -22.96 4.77 7.17
CA ALA A 43 -24.04 4.06 7.84
C ALA A 43 -23.69 2.57 7.93
N VAL A 44 -23.84 1.98 9.12
CA VAL A 44 -23.60 0.54 9.37
C VAL A 44 -24.95 -0.13 9.66
N PRO A 45 -25.65 -0.67 8.65
CA PRO A 45 -26.99 -1.25 8.78
C PRO A 45 -26.93 -2.74 9.16
N GLY A 46 -26.08 -3.12 10.12
CA GLY A 46 -25.82 -4.50 10.51
C GLY A 46 -24.37 -4.91 10.18
N SER A 47 -24.01 -4.79 8.91
CA SER A 47 -22.68 -5.11 8.38
C SER A 47 -22.44 -4.35 7.09
N ILE A 48 -21.22 -3.86 6.87
CA ILE A 48 -20.82 -3.18 5.64
C ILE A 48 -19.32 -3.36 5.42
N ASP A 49 -18.94 -3.48 4.15
CA ASP A 49 -17.56 -3.46 3.69
C ASP A 49 -17.31 -2.16 2.94
N VAL A 50 -16.16 -1.55 3.18
CA VAL A 50 -15.71 -0.30 2.56
C VAL A 50 -14.30 -0.48 2.02
N TYR A 51 -14.03 0.01 0.82
CA TYR A 51 -12.74 -0.14 0.13
C TYR A 51 -12.08 1.23 -0.01
N VAL A 52 -10.83 1.35 0.43
CA VAL A 52 -10.08 2.62 0.40
C VAL A 52 -8.62 2.44 -0.04
N PRO A 53 -8.05 3.37 -0.83
CA PRO A 53 -8.76 4.41 -1.58
C PRO A 53 -9.63 3.80 -2.68
N ASP A 54 -10.67 4.54 -3.01
CA ASP A 54 -11.66 4.18 -4.01
C ASP A 54 -11.23 4.70 -5.38
N ALA A 55 -11.23 3.84 -6.38
CA ALA A 55 -10.89 4.18 -7.75
C ALA A 55 -12.12 4.39 -8.63
N ASP A 56 -13.34 4.07 -8.15
CA ASP A 56 -14.58 4.10 -8.92
C ASP A 56 -15.70 4.99 -8.34
N ASP A 57 -15.40 5.79 -7.32
CA ASP A 57 -16.32 6.72 -6.61
C ASP A 57 -17.52 5.97 -5.98
N ASN A 58 -17.31 4.69 -5.63
CA ASN A 58 -18.23 3.85 -4.91
C ASN A 58 -17.55 2.92 -3.88
N LEU A 59 -17.21 3.51 -2.73
CA LEU A 59 -16.62 2.90 -1.53
C LEU A 59 -17.15 1.52 -1.09
N ILE A 60 -18.39 1.13 -1.45
CA ILE A 60 -18.99 -0.16 -1.04
C ILE A 60 -18.90 -1.25 -2.12
N THR A 61 -18.31 -0.94 -3.26
CA THR A 61 -18.06 -1.90 -4.35
C THR A 61 -16.56 -2.20 -4.40
N PRO A 62 -16.15 -3.48 -4.37
CA PRO A 62 -14.75 -3.84 -4.54
C PRO A 62 -14.23 -3.37 -5.89
N ASP A 63 -13.00 -2.89 -5.92
CA ASP A 63 -12.39 -2.27 -7.09
C ASP A 63 -10.90 -2.62 -7.24
N GLY A 64 -10.24 -1.98 -8.21
CA GLY A 64 -8.82 -2.15 -8.46
C GLY A 64 -7.89 -1.42 -7.46
N GLY A 65 -8.42 -0.73 -6.46
CA GLY A 65 -7.67 0.16 -5.57
C GLY A 65 -6.78 1.19 -6.29
N GLN A 66 -5.79 1.72 -5.56
CA GLN A 66 -4.86 2.72 -6.10
C GLN A 66 -3.74 2.07 -6.89
N LEU A 67 -3.63 2.45 -8.16
CA LEU A 67 -2.47 2.11 -9.00
C LEU A 67 -1.27 3.01 -8.66
N VAL A 68 -0.14 2.40 -8.35
CA VAL A 68 1.15 3.06 -8.11
C VAL A 68 2.09 2.78 -9.28
N THR A 69 2.28 3.77 -10.16
CA THR A 69 3.10 3.65 -11.39
C THR A 69 4.47 4.34 -11.31
N GLN A 70 4.74 5.10 -10.25
CA GLN A 70 5.94 5.95 -10.15
C GLN A 70 7.07 5.35 -9.30
N ALA A 71 7.08 4.03 -9.11
CA ALA A 71 8.20 3.36 -8.46
C ALA A 71 9.46 3.53 -9.33
N PRO A 72 10.62 3.95 -8.78
CA PRO A 72 11.87 3.94 -9.53
C PRO A 72 12.19 2.51 -9.94
N LEU A 73 11.93 2.22 -11.21
CA LEU A 73 12.14 0.93 -11.83
C LEU A 73 13.61 0.56 -11.79
N LEU A 74 13.95 -0.36 -10.91
CA LEU A 74 15.23 -1.02 -10.89
C LEU A 74 15.02 -2.53 -11.00
N ASP A 75 16.01 -3.23 -11.54
CA ASP A 75 15.95 -4.64 -11.94
C ASP A 75 15.42 -5.60 -10.86
N ARG A 76 15.52 -5.24 -9.57
CA ARG A 76 15.08 -6.10 -8.46
C ARG A 76 14.61 -5.31 -7.23
N MET A 77 13.41 -5.63 -6.76
CA MET A 77 12.91 -5.20 -5.45
C MET A 77 13.67 -5.94 -4.34
N SER A 78 14.09 -5.20 -3.32
CA SER A 78 14.82 -5.71 -2.15
C SER A 78 14.04 -5.51 -0.84
N GLY A 79 12.85 -4.92 -0.93
CA GLY A 79 11.94 -4.79 0.18
C GLY A 79 10.82 -3.80 -0.11
N PHE A 80 9.77 -3.93 0.68
CA PHE A 80 8.58 -3.10 0.64
C PHE A 80 8.11 -2.88 2.07
N ALA A 81 7.67 -1.67 2.39
CA ALA A 81 6.93 -1.44 3.61
C ALA A 81 5.70 -0.59 3.31
N ALA A 82 4.62 -0.84 4.05
CA ALA A 82 3.42 -0.03 4.00
C ALA A 82 3.00 0.34 5.42
N ARG A 83 2.52 1.58 5.56
CA ARG A 83 1.84 2.05 6.76
C ARG A 83 0.52 2.67 6.35
N ILE A 84 -0.57 2.13 6.89
CA ILE A 84 -1.92 2.62 6.69
C ILE A 84 -2.51 2.92 8.06
N ALA A 85 -3.11 4.10 8.22
CA ALA A 85 -3.79 4.52 9.43
C ALA A 85 -5.15 5.13 9.08
N VAL A 86 -6.22 4.54 9.60
CA VAL A 86 -7.59 5.07 9.47
C VAL A 86 -8.15 5.35 10.85
N GLU A 87 -8.47 6.61 11.10
CA GLU A 87 -9.21 7.02 12.28
C GLU A 87 -10.69 6.74 12.05
N VAL A 88 -11.33 6.05 13.01
CA VAL A 88 -12.76 5.75 12.97
C VAL A 88 -13.39 6.22 14.26
N ARG A 89 -14.45 7.02 14.15
CA ARG A 89 -15.29 7.48 15.25
C ARG A 89 -16.66 6.82 15.15
N ASN A 90 -17.12 6.20 16.23
CA ASN A 90 -18.47 5.65 16.30
C ASN A 90 -19.45 6.72 16.83
N ASP A 91 -20.28 7.25 15.95
CA ASP A 91 -21.34 8.23 16.25
C ASP A 91 -22.68 7.58 16.60
N GLY A 92 -22.72 6.24 16.64
CA GLY A 92 -23.87 5.44 17.04
C GLY A 92 -24.06 5.33 18.56
N ALA A 93 -25.15 4.66 18.94
CA ALA A 93 -25.50 4.42 20.34
C ALA A 93 -25.04 3.05 20.88
N THR A 94 -24.46 2.20 20.02
CA THR A 94 -23.96 0.87 20.36
C THR A 94 -22.55 0.69 19.82
N ASP A 95 -21.79 -0.21 20.43
CA ASP A 95 -20.45 -0.55 19.99
C ASP A 95 -20.48 -1.14 18.56
N LEU A 96 -19.43 -0.86 17.79
CA LEU A 96 -19.18 -1.44 16.47
C LEU A 96 -17.98 -2.39 16.55
N SER A 97 -17.98 -3.49 15.79
CA SER A 97 -16.75 -4.22 15.48
C SER A 97 -16.22 -3.71 14.16
N VAL A 98 -14.94 -3.36 14.11
CA VAL A 98 -14.30 -2.83 12.91
C VAL A 98 -13.01 -3.60 12.66
N SER A 99 -12.85 -4.15 11.46
CA SER A 99 -11.59 -4.70 11.00
C SER A 99 -11.12 -4.01 9.72
N GLY A 100 -9.81 -4.04 9.49
CA GLY A 100 -9.17 -3.52 8.30
C GLY A 100 -8.15 -4.51 7.78
N ALA A 101 -8.11 -4.71 6.46
CA ALA A 101 -7.19 -5.61 5.78
C ALA A 101 -6.48 -4.86 4.65
N PHE A 102 -5.15 -4.91 4.61
CA PHE A 102 -4.34 -4.31 3.54
C PHE A 102 -4.05 -5.32 2.44
N HIS A 103 -4.28 -4.91 1.20
CA HIS A 103 -4.14 -5.72 0.00
C HIS A 103 -3.10 -5.15 -0.95
N LEU A 104 -2.36 -6.05 -1.59
CA LEU A 104 -1.40 -5.77 -2.65
C LEU A 104 -1.74 -6.65 -3.86
N ALA A 105 -1.79 -6.06 -5.05
CA ALA A 105 -2.06 -6.79 -6.29
C ALA A 105 -1.16 -6.31 -7.43
N ALA A 106 -1.08 -7.12 -8.49
CA ALA A 106 -0.41 -6.72 -9.72
C ALA A 106 -1.15 -5.54 -10.40
N ALA A 107 -0.44 -4.70 -11.17
CA ALA A 107 -1.05 -3.56 -11.87
C ALA A 107 -2.21 -3.95 -12.81
N SER A 108 -2.21 -5.19 -13.32
CA SER A 108 -3.23 -5.74 -14.20
C SER A 108 -4.56 -6.03 -13.52
N ASP A 109 -4.58 -6.18 -12.20
CA ASP A 109 -5.80 -6.48 -11.45
C ASP A 109 -6.60 -5.20 -11.19
N SER A 110 -7.22 -4.67 -12.24
CA SER A 110 -7.99 -3.44 -12.16
C SER A 110 -9.44 -3.64 -11.70
N ALA A 111 -9.87 -4.88 -11.51
CA ALA A 111 -11.27 -5.19 -11.28
C ALA A 111 -11.58 -5.35 -9.80
N ASN A 112 -10.76 -6.10 -9.06
CA ASN A 112 -11.04 -6.40 -7.66
C ASN A 112 -9.80 -6.95 -6.93
N ILE A 113 -9.04 -6.09 -6.26
CA ILE A 113 -7.85 -6.49 -5.50
C ILE A 113 -8.14 -7.17 -4.16
N TYR A 114 -9.39 -7.57 -3.92
CA TYR A 114 -9.88 -8.11 -2.65
C TYR A 114 -10.46 -9.53 -2.77
N ASP A 115 -10.30 -10.20 -3.92
CA ASP A 115 -10.95 -11.50 -4.18
C ASP A 115 -10.04 -12.74 -3.99
N GLY A 116 -8.75 -12.55 -3.76
CA GLY A 116 -7.74 -13.60 -3.62
C GLY A 116 -7.18 -14.13 -4.95
N THR A 117 -7.44 -13.46 -6.08
CA THR A 117 -6.97 -13.81 -7.42
C THR A 117 -5.97 -12.78 -7.91
N ASP A 118 -4.68 -13.16 -7.98
CA ASP A 118 -3.59 -12.25 -8.35
C ASP A 118 -3.39 -11.06 -7.37
N ASP A 119 -3.99 -11.14 -6.18
CA ASP A 119 -3.78 -10.28 -5.03
C ASP A 119 -3.35 -11.05 -3.76
N LEU A 120 -2.86 -10.30 -2.77
CA LEU A 120 -2.45 -10.78 -1.47
C LEU A 120 -2.96 -9.85 -0.36
N LYS A 121 -3.64 -10.45 0.63
CA LYS A 121 -3.87 -9.82 1.93
C LYS A 121 -2.61 -9.90 2.78
N LEU A 122 -1.95 -8.78 3.01
CA LEU A 122 -0.64 -8.73 3.70
C LEU A 122 -0.74 -8.42 5.20
N ALA A 123 -1.79 -7.72 5.63
CA ALA A 123 -2.02 -7.44 7.05
C ALA A 123 -3.52 -7.31 7.35
N GLU A 124 -3.88 -7.56 8.61
CA GLU A 124 -5.23 -7.42 9.13
C GLU A 124 -5.20 -6.93 10.58
N VAL A 125 -6.16 -6.09 10.95
CA VAL A 125 -6.36 -5.58 12.31
C VAL A 125 -7.85 -5.60 12.62
N GLU A 126 -8.21 -5.88 13.86
CA GLU A 126 -9.59 -5.81 14.35
C GLU A 126 -9.62 -5.05 15.67
N LEU A 127 -10.64 -4.22 15.85
CA LEU A 127 -10.93 -3.54 17.09
C LEU A 127 -12.44 -3.49 17.36
N THR A 128 -12.79 -3.42 18.64
CA THR A 128 -14.12 -3.01 19.07
C THR A 128 -14.08 -1.50 19.27
N LEU A 129 -15.03 -0.78 18.65
CA LEU A 129 -15.18 0.66 18.71
C LEU A 129 -16.41 1.04 19.55
N PRO A 130 -16.22 1.41 20.83
CA PRO A 130 -17.34 1.77 21.69
C PRO A 130 -18.14 2.96 21.18
N ALA A 131 -19.42 3.04 21.56
CA ALA A 131 -20.26 4.19 21.25
C ALA A 131 -19.62 5.51 21.71
N GLY A 132 -19.52 6.48 20.80
CA GLY A 132 -18.91 7.80 21.04
C GLY A 132 -17.37 7.81 21.09
N ALA A 133 -16.69 6.68 20.87
CA ALA A 133 -15.24 6.60 20.87
C ALA A 133 -14.63 6.84 19.49
N THR A 134 -13.38 7.30 19.48
CA THR A 134 -12.51 7.36 18.30
C THR A 134 -11.32 6.44 18.52
N GLN A 135 -11.00 5.61 17.54
CA GLN A 135 -9.80 4.77 17.52
C GLN A 135 -9.16 4.77 16.14
N THR A 136 -7.89 4.40 16.08
CA THR A 136 -7.14 4.29 14.83
C THR A 136 -6.92 2.81 14.50
N LEU A 137 -7.37 2.40 13.31
CA LEU A 137 -6.94 1.18 12.65
C LEU A 137 -5.56 1.44 12.06
N GLU A 138 -4.51 0.87 12.65
CA GLU A 138 -3.15 1.01 12.15
C GLU A 138 -2.61 -0.34 11.66
N LEU A 139 -2.25 -0.38 10.38
CA LEU A 139 -1.68 -1.53 9.70
C LEU A 139 -0.25 -1.18 9.28
N ASN A 140 0.68 -2.08 9.60
CA ASN A 140 2.07 -1.99 9.17
C ASN A 140 2.45 -3.30 8.49
N VAL A 141 3.07 -3.20 7.33
CA VAL A 141 3.60 -4.31 6.54
C VAL A 141 5.07 -4.05 6.29
N GLU A 142 5.88 -5.10 6.41
CA GLU A 142 7.28 -5.10 5.99
C GLU A 142 7.55 -6.43 5.27
N LEU A 143 8.00 -6.33 4.02
CA LEU A 143 8.42 -7.44 3.18
C LEU A 143 9.93 -7.32 2.94
N ASP A 144 10.62 -8.43 3.14
CA ASP A 144 12.05 -8.56 2.90
C ASP A 144 12.36 -9.08 1.49
N GLU A 145 13.62 -9.03 1.08
CA GLU A 145 14.11 -9.37 -0.28
C GLU A 145 13.73 -10.76 -0.80
N ASP A 146 13.40 -11.71 0.09
CA ASP A 146 13.03 -13.09 -0.25
C ASP A 146 11.51 -13.34 -0.19
N ASP A 147 10.71 -12.31 0.08
CA ASP A 147 9.26 -12.45 0.17
C ASP A 147 8.62 -12.56 -1.23
N PRO A 148 7.85 -13.63 -1.52
CA PRO A 148 7.22 -13.82 -2.82
C PRO A 148 6.18 -12.73 -3.15
N ALA A 149 5.65 -12.00 -2.17
CA ALA A 149 4.74 -10.88 -2.42
C ALA A 149 5.43 -9.73 -3.18
N LEU A 150 6.76 -9.65 -3.15
CA LEU A 150 7.52 -8.68 -3.95
C LEU A 150 7.37 -8.92 -5.46
N ASP A 151 6.99 -10.12 -5.90
CA ASP A 151 6.79 -10.43 -7.33
C ASP A 151 5.59 -9.67 -7.92
N LEU A 152 4.65 -9.21 -7.09
CA LEU A 152 3.54 -8.33 -7.51
C LEU A 152 4.00 -6.89 -7.81
N LEU A 153 5.18 -6.51 -7.31
CA LEU A 153 5.77 -5.19 -7.51
C LEU A 153 6.52 -5.17 -8.84
N SER A 154 5.76 -5.02 -9.92
CA SER A 154 6.28 -5.09 -11.28
C SER A 154 6.72 -3.74 -11.83
N ALA A 155 7.39 -3.78 -12.99
CA ALA A 155 7.80 -2.57 -13.68
C ALA A 155 6.63 -1.77 -14.28
N ASP A 156 5.50 -2.42 -14.50
CA ASP A 156 4.26 -1.78 -14.96
C ASP A 156 3.48 -1.15 -13.79
N GLY A 157 4.01 -1.26 -12.57
CA GLY A 157 3.42 -0.79 -11.33
C GLY A 157 2.78 -1.92 -10.52
N PHE A 158 2.05 -1.53 -9.49
CA PHE A 158 1.28 -2.40 -8.61
C PHE A 158 0.08 -1.65 -8.04
N ARG A 159 -0.86 -2.39 -7.45
CA ARG A 159 -2.08 -1.83 -6.85
C ARG A 159 -2.11 -2.08 -5.36
N VAL A 160 -2.60 -1.10 -4.62
CA VAL A 160 -2.76 -1.19 -3.17
C VAL A 160 -4.13 -0.68 -2.76
N GLY A 161 -4.65 -1.27 -1.70
CA GLY A 161 -5.90 -0.82 -1.09
C GLY A 161 -6.11 -1.47 0.26
N MET A 162 -7.19 -1.06 0.91
CA MET A 162 -7.59 -1.56 2.20
C MET A 162 -9.08 -1.82 2.22
N ALA A 163 -9.47 -3.03 2.61
CA ALA A 163 -10.85 -3.38 2.90
C ALA A 163 -11.11 -3.14 4.39
N ILE A 164 -12.11 -2.32 4.72
CA ILE A 164 -12.59 -2.07 6.07
C ILE A 164 -13.94 -2.75 6.22
N HIS A 165 -14.04 -3.67 7.15
CA HIS A 165 -15.30 -4.29 7.52
C HIS A 165 -15.81 -3.66 8.82
N ALA A 166 -17.07 -3.24 8.84
CA ALA A 166 -17.74 -2.76 10.04
C ALA A 166 -19.03 -3.54 10.28
N SER A 167 -19.23 -4.02 11.51
CA SER A 167 -20.44 -4.71 11.93
C SER A 167 -21.02 -4.15 13.22
N GLY A 168 -22.34 -4.24 13.35
CA GLY A 168 -23.13 -3.58 14.39
C GLY A 168 -24.25 -2.73 13.78
N ASN A 169 -24.86 -1.83 14.55
CA ASN A 169 -25.90 -0.93 14.04
C ASN A 169 -25.60 0.50 14.46
N GLY A 170 -25.27 1.38 13.52
CA GLY A 170 -24.90 2.74 13.88
C GLY A 170 -24.42 3.60 12.72
N GLN A 171 -23.74 4.67 13.09
CA GLN A 171 -23.03 5.55 12.16
C GLN A 171 -21.57 5.65 12.60
N ALA A 172 -20.67 5.63 11.63
CA ALA A 172 -19.25 5.84 11.86
C ALA A 172 -18.75 6.97 10.97
N HIS A 173 -17.86 7.80 11.50
CA HIS A 173 -17.09 8.74 10.69
C HIS A 173 -15.68 8.19 10.53
N TYR A 174 -15.17 8.11 9.31
CA TYR A 174 -13.82 7.65 9.03
C TYR A 174 -12.96 8.77 8.47
N ARG A 175 -11.65 8.67 8.71
CA ARG A 175 -10.63 9.52 8.09
C ARG A 175 -9.36 8.72 7.84
N ILE A 176 -8.87 8.72 6.61
CA ILE A 176 -7.59 8.13 6.24
C ILE A 176 -6.48 9.09 6.68
N ALA A 177 -5.86 8.78 7.81
CA ALA A 177 -4.85 9.63 8.44
C ALA A 177 -3.44 9.43 7.86
N ALA A 178 -3.14 8.23 7.35
CA ALA A 178 -1.89 7.96 6.64
C ALA A 178 -2.06 6.80 5.66
N PHE A 179 -1.41 6.91 4.49
CA PHE A 179 -1.19 5.79 3.59
C PHE A 179 0.15 6.02 2.89
N SER A 180 1.21 5.41 3.42
CA SER A 180 2.57 5.59 2.92
C SER A 180 3.21 4.26 2.57
N LEU A 181 3.95 4.23 1.47
CA LEU A 181 4.73 3.08 1.04
C LEU A 181 6.21 3.44 1.02
N VAL A 182 7.06 2.46 1.33
CA VAL A 182 8.50 2.56 1.18
C VAL A 182 8.96 1.42 0.28
N LEU A 183 9.47 1.78 -0.89
CA LEU A 183 9.98 0.85 -1.89
C LEU A 183 11.50 0.83 -1.81
N LYS A 184 12.08 -0.35 -1.60
CA LYS A 184 13.53 -0.55 -1.58
C LYS A 184 13.93 -1.38 -2.79
N ALA A 185 14.75 -0.84 -3.69
CA ALA A 185 15.17 -1.56 -4.89
C ALA A 185 16.68 -1.47 -5.12
N ARG A 186 17.27 -2.48 -5.77
CA ARG A 186 18.69 -2.50 -6.14
C ARG A 186 18.85 -2.17 -7.62
N ALA A 187 19.71 -1.19 -7.92
CA ALA A 187 19.88 -0.72 -9.29
C ALA A 187 20.53 -1.74 -10.24
N PHE A 188 21.27 -2.70 -9.69
CA PHE A 188 21.98 -3.72 -10.46
C PHE A 188 22.01 -5.03 -9.68
N ASP A 189 21.53 -6.12 -10.28
CA ASP A 189 21.79 -7.47 -9.80
C ASP A 189 22.97 -8.06 -10.61
N LEU A 190 24.20 -7.76 -10.19
CA LEU A 190 25.41 -8.17 -10.93
C LEU A 190 25.80 -9.64 -10.71
N LEU A 191 25.10 -10.35 -9.83
CA LEU A 191 25.36 -11.76 -9.52
C LEU A 191 24.01 -12.48 -9.31
N PRO A 192 23.60 -13.43 -10.18
CA PRO A 192 22.46 -14.27 -9.87
C PRO A 192 22.71 -14.96 -8.52
N GLY A 193 21.77 -14.79 -7.59
CA GLY A 193 21.75 -15.55 -6.34
C GLY A 193 21.68 -17.05 -6.65
N ASN A 194 22.54 -17.83 -6.00
CA ASN A 194 22.58 -19.29 -6.12
C ASN A 194 21.26 -19.94 -5.70
#